data_AF-A0A5J5E9X3-F1
#
_entry.id   AF-A0A5J5E9X3-F1
#
_cell.length_a   1.000
_cell.length_b   1.000
_cell.length_c   1.000
_cell.angle_alpha   90.00
_cell.angle_beta   90.00
_cell.angle_gamma   90.00
#
_symmetry.space_group_name_H-M   'P 1'
#
loop_
_entity.id
_entity.type
_entity.pdbx_description
1 polymer ?
#
loop_
_entity_poly.entity_id
_entity_poly.type
_entity_poly.pdbx_seq_one_letter_code
_entity_poly.pdbx_strand_id
1 'polypeptide(L)'
;MLLFFEYLFLWFVFYSFAGWVYESILVSCQERRWVNRGFLNGPLCPIYGTGAAAGVVVLGGVRNPVVLFVLSMVGASILEYFTSWAMEQLFHARWWDYSHFRFNLNGRICLLGAVVFGIAGVIIVDVIQPVVEQMTMMVPLRIIHMMCAVLLVLIIIDTIVTVCGIVDFEQSLERFKVVASRYGDAMREKVTDAVSGAAEMANGVVGDAAGIASNVISGASDKFGGMPSAVSQKVGDSWQNGKDMSAELMLRIKDAADSVFNRQQRRMIASFPRLKTTRNNETLQQLRETLERLYRRGR
;
A
#
# COMPACT_ATOMS: atom_id res chain seq x y z
N MET A 1 21.87 -2.78 -34.51
CA MET A 1 21.78 -3.33 -33.13
C MET A 1 21.45 -2.25 -32.11
N LEU A 2 22.20 -1.14 -32.02
CA LEU A 2 21.93 -0.07 -31.04
C LEU A 2 20.50 0.50 -31.13
N LEU A 3 20.05 0.86 -32.33
CA LEU A 3 18.69 1.39 -32.57
C LEU A 3 17.57 0.47 -32.09
N PHE A 4 17.75 -0.86 -32.21
CA PHE A 4 16.77 -1.82 -31.73
C PHE A 4 16.62 -1.75 -30.21
N PHE A 5 17.73 -1.64 -29.47
CA PHE A 5 17.69 -1.49 -28.02
C PHE A 5 17.09 -0.16 -27.59
N GLU A 6 17.32 0.91 -28.35
CA GLU A 6 16.73 2.22 -28.07
C GLU A 6 15.21 2.21 -28.26
N TYR A 7 14.72 1.60 -29.35
CA TYR A 7 13.29 1.42 -29.53
C TYR A 7 12.67 0.53 -28.44
N LEU A 8 13.32 -0.59 -28.13
CA LEU A 8 12.86 -1.48 -27.07
C LEU A 8 12.82 -0.77 -25.71
N PHE A 9 13.80 0.08 -25.42
CA PHE A 9 13.84 0.90 -24.22
C PHE A 9 12.70 1.93 -24.19
N LEU A 10 12.44 2.63 -25.30
CA LEU A 10 11.32 3.57 -25.36
C LEU A 10 9.96 2.87 -25.21
N TRP A 11 9.80 1.69 -25.80
CA TRP A 11 8.60 0.87 -25.61
C TRP A 11 8.47 0.41 -24.16
N PHE A 12 9.57 -0.02 -23.54
CA PHE A 12 9.61 -0.34 -22.10
C PHE A 12 9.13 0.85 -21.24
N VAL A 13 9.62 2.07 -21.51
CA VAL A 13 9.20 3.27 -20.78
C VAL A 13 7.72 3.57 -21.03
N PHE A 14 7.27 3.51 -22.29
CA PHE A 14 5.89 3.75 -22.67
C PHE A 14 4.92 2.78 -21.98
N TYR A 15 5.20 1.48 -22.03
CA TYR A 15 4.35 0.47 -21.40
C TYR A 15 4.46 0.50 -19.86
N SER A 16 5.60 0.91 -19.30
CA SER A 16 5.71 1.16 -17.85
C SER A 16 4.82 2.31 -17.40
N PHE A 17 4.72 3.37 -18.21
CA PHE A 17 3.83 4.50 -17.97
C PHE A 17 2.36 4.12 -18.18
N ALA A 18 2.04 3.41 -19.26
CA ALA A 18 0.68 2.94 -19.53
C ALA A 18 0.18 2.00 -18.41
N GLY A 19 1.03 1.09 -17.94
CA GLY A 19 0.76 0.24 -16.80
C GLY A 19 0.52 1.04 -15.51
N TRP A 20 1.33 2.08 -15.28
CA TRP A 20 1.13 3.00 -14.16
C TRP A 20 -0.23 3.73 -14.22
N VAL A 21 -0.65 4.22 -15.39
CA VAL A 21 -1.95 4.85 -15.59
C VAL A 21 -3.07 3.86 -15.29
N TYR A 22 -3.01 2.67 -15.91
CA TYR A 22 -3.99 1.61 -15.69
C TYR A 22 -4.15 1.25 -14.22
N GLU A 23 -3.04 0.98 -13.54
CA GLU A 23 -3.05 0.50 -12.17
C GLU A 23 -3.45 1.61 -11.18
N SER A 24 -2.96 2.83 -11.40
CA SER A 24 -3.32 3.99 -10.57
C SER A 24 -4.81 4.31 -10.67
N ILE A 25 -5.41 4.26 -11.88
CA ILE A 25 -6.85 4.45 -12.06
C ILE A 25 -7.63 3.33 -11.37
N LEU A 26 -7.27 2.07 -11.64
CA LEU A 26 -7.98 0.90 -11.12
C LEU A 26 -8.02 0.90 -9.58
N VAL A 27 -6.86 1.11 -8.93
CA VAL A 27 -6.79 1.14 -7.47
C VAL A 27 -7.41 2.41 -6.91
N SER A 28 -7.29 3.55 -7.58
CA SER A 28 -7.96 4.78 -7.13
C SER A 28 -9.49 4.64 -7.10
N CYS A 29 -10.05 3.97 -8.09
CA CYS A 29 -11.48 3.66 -8.14
C CYS A 29 -11.89 2.67 -7.04
N GLN A 30 -11.09 1.64 -6.77
CA GLN A 30 -11.35 0.65 -5.70
C GLN A 30 -11.28 1.28 -4.30
N GLU A 31 -10.26 2.10 -4.07
CA GLU A 31 -9.98 2.73 -2.77
C GLU A 31 -10.75 4.05 -2.54
N ARG A 32 -11.46 4.54 -3.57
CA ARG A 32 -12.19 5.83 -3.57
C ARG A 32 -11.33 7.02 -3.13
N ARG A 33 -10.04 6.97 -3.44
CA ARG A 33 -9.05 8.03 -3.19
C ARG A 33 -7.99 7.94 -4.28
N TRP A 34 -7.30 9.05 -4.56
CA TRP A 34 -6.18 9.00 -5.50
C TRP A 34 -5.05 8.14 -4.94
N VAL A 35 -4.62 7.14 -5.70
CA VAL A 35 -3.51 6.23 -5.37
C VAL A 35 -2.54 6.19 -6.54
N ASN A 36 -1.32 6.69 -6.31
CA ASN A 36 -0.22 6.54 -7.25
C ASN A 36 0.39 5.15 -7.08
N ARG A 37 0.24 4.24 -8.05
CA ARG A 37 0.72 2.85 -7.99
C ARG A 37 2.16 2.63 -8.45
N GLY A 38 2.86 3.69 -8.83
CA GLY A 38 4.24 3.60 -9.30
C GLY A 38 5.18 3.05 -8.24
N PHE A 39 5.93 1.99 -8.59
CA PHE A 39 7.02 1.52 -7.74
C PHE A 39 8.11 2.58 -7.63
N LEU A 40 8.50 3.16 -8.76
CA LEU A 40 9.39 4.31 -8.82
C LEU A 40 8.66 5.60 -8.39
N ASN A 41 9.40 6.66 -8.06
CA ASN A 41 8.79 7.96 -7.71
C ASN A 41 8.06 8.60 -8.88
N GLY A 42 8.62 8.44 -10.07
CA GLY A 42 8.00 8.78 -11.33
C GLY A 42 6.79 7.89 -11.66
N PRO A 43 6.00 8.29 -12.66
CA PRO A 43 4.78 7.58 -13.07
C PRO A 43 5.09 6.30 -13.85
N LEU A 44 5.86 5.38 -13.26
CA LEU A 44 6.33 4.17 -13.93
C LEU A 44 6.08 2.93 -13.05
N CYS A 45 5.49 1.92 -13.68
CA CYS A 45 5.41 0.55 -13.17
C CYS A 45 6.28 -0.37 -14.05
N PRO A 46 7.58 -0.55 -13.73
CA PRO A 46 8.54 -1.26 -14.58
C PRO A 46 8.11 -2.66 -15.02
N ILE A 47 7.36 -3.38 -14.17
CA ILE A 47 6.89 -4.73 -14.48
C ILE A 47 6.03 -4.79 -15.76
N TYR A 48 5.20 -3.77 -16.02
CA TYR A 48 4.40 -3.71 -17.25
C TYR A 48 5.27 -3.42 -18.47
N GLY A 49 6.25 -2.53 -18.32
CA GLY A 49 7.23 -2.26 -19.35
C GLY A 49 8.02 -3.51 -19.72
N THR A 50 8.51 -4.24 -18.73
CA THR A 50 9.25 -5.49 -18.93
C THR A 50 8.37 -6.55 -19.56
N GLY A 51 7.14 -6.73 -19.08
CA GLY A 51 6.19 -7.71 -19.62
C GLY A 51 5.82 -7.44 -21.08
N ALA A 52 5.49 -6.19 -21.40
CA ALA A 52 5.16 -5.80 -22.77
C ALA A 52 6.38 -5.89 -23.70
N ALA A 53 7.55 -5.36 -23.29
CA ALA A 53 8.76 -5.44 -24.09
C ALA A 53 9.20 -6.90 -24.35
N ALA A 54 9.16 -7.76 -23.32
CA ALA A 54 9.43 -9.18 -23.49
C ALA A 54 8.38 -9.86 -24.38
N GLY A 55 7.10 -9.53 -24.22
CA GLY A 55 6.02 -10.01 -25.07
C GLY A 55 6.22 -9.64 -26.54
N VAL A 56 6.60 -8.41 -26.84
CA VAL A 56 6.89 -7.95 -28.21
C VAL A 56 8.06 -8.73 -28.81
N VAL A 57 9.15 -8.90 -28.07
CA VAL A 57 10.36 -9.60 -28.56
C VAL A 57 10.12 -11.10 -28.75
N VAL A 58 9.43 -11.75 -27.81
CA VAL A 58 9.26 -13.21 -27.81
C VAL A 58 8.05 -13.65 -28.63
N LEU A 59 6.97 -12.88 -28.61
CA LEU A 59 5.68 -13.26 -29.17
C LEU A 59 5.31 -12.53 -30.46
N GLY A 60 6.07 -11.51 -30.89
CA GLY A 60 5.76 -10.73 -32.10
C GLY A 60 5.68 -11.55 -33.40
N GLY A 61 6.25 -12.76 -33.42
CA GLY A 61 6.13 -13.69 -34.56
C GLY A 61 4.90 -14.62 -34.53
N VAL A 62 4.14 -14.64 -33.43
CA VAL A 62 3.03 -15.57 -33.22
C VAL A 62 1.74 -14.97 -33.78
N ARG A 63 1.21 -15.56 -34.86
CA ARG A 63 -0.03 -15.07 -35.51
C ARG A 63 -1.32 -15.67 -34.97
N ASN A 64 -1.25 -16.79 -34.25
CA ASN A 64 -2.44 -17.43 -33.72
C ASN A 64 -2.82 -16.77 -32.38
N PRO A 65 -3.97 -16.08 -32.28
CA PRO A 65 -4.33 -15.31 -31.09
C PRO A 65 -4.56 -16.19 -29.86
N VAL A 66 -4.95 -17.46 -30.04
CA VAL A 66 -5.11 -18.41 -28.92
C VAL A 66 -3.74 -18.81 -28.36
N VAL A 67 -2.77 -19.09 -29.23
CA VAL A 67 -1.39 -19.39 -28.81
C VAL A 67 -0.78 -18.16 -28.14
N LEU A 68 -0.98 -16.98 -28.72
CA LEU A 68 -0.52 -15.70 -28.18
C LEU A 68 -1.11 -15.43 -26.78
N PHE A 69 -2.41 -15.68 -26.60
CA PHE A 69 -3.10 -15.60 -25.31
C PHE A 69 -2.47 -16.53 -24.27
N VAL A 70 -2.29 -17.82 -24.60
CA VAL A 70 -1.74 -18.80 -23.66
C VAL A 70 -0.29 -18.47 -23.29
N LEU A 71 0.54 -18.12 -24.27
CA LEU A 71 1.94 -17.75 -24.03
C LEU A 71 2.05 -16.46 -23.22
N SER A 72 1.21 -15.47 -23.50
CA SER A 72 1.14 -14.22 -22.73
C SER A 72 0.67 -14.46 -21.30
N MET A 73 -0.36 -15.29 -21.12
CA MET A 73 -0.87 -15.69 -19.80
C MET A 73 0.23 -16.35 -18.96
N VAL A 74 0.94 -17.33 -19.53
CA VAL A 74 2.02 -18.05 -18.84
C VAL A 74 3.22 -17.14 -18.60
N GLY A 75 3.66 -16.39 -19.61
CA GLY A 75 4.81 -15.48 -19.52
C GLY A 75 4.59 -14.37 -18.49
N ALA A 76 3.41 -13.73 -18.49
CA ALA A 76 3.06 -12.72 -17.51
C ALA A 76 2.98 -13.31 -16.08
N SER A 77 2.44 -14.53 -15.94
CA SER A 77 2.40 -15.22 -14.64
C SER A 77 3.80 -15.54 -14.10
N ILE A 78 4.72 -15.97 -14.96
CA ILE A 78 6.13 -16.21 -14.58
C ILE A 78 6.78 -14.91 -14.15
N LEU A 79 6.62 -13.84 -14.94
CA LEU A 79 7.17 -12.52 -14.63
C LEU A 79 6.62 -12.00 -13.30
N GLU A 80 5.30 -11.99 -13.12
CA GLU A 80 4.63 -11.53 -11.89
C GLU A 80 5.08 -12.33 -10.67
N TYR A 81 5.15 -13.66 -10.79
CA TYR A 81 5.62 -14.51 -9.70
C TYR A 81 7.08 -14.22 -9.34
N PHE A 82 7.95 -14.14 -10.34
CA PHE A 82 9.37 -13.88 -10.12
C PHE A 82 9.60 -12.49 -9.53
N THR A 83 8.94 -11.45 -10.05
CA THR A 83 9.03 -10.10 -9.49
C THR A 83 8.54 -10.05 -8.06
N SER A 84 7.40 -10.67 -7.75
CA SER A 84 6.90 -10.77 -6.38
C SER A 84 7.90 -11.46 -5.45
N TRP A 85 8.49 -12.57 -5.89
CA TRP A 85 9.50 -13.30 -5.13
C TRP A 85 10.79 -12.48 -4.92
N ALA A 86 11.33 -11.89 -5.99
CA ALA A 86 12.54 -11.07 -5.93
C ALA A 86 12.37 -9.86 -5.00
N MET A 87 11.24 -9.17 -5.08
CA MET A 87 10.93 -8.05 -4.20
C MET A 87 10.83 -8.48 -2.72
N GLU A 88 10.28 -9.66 -2.45
CA GLU A 88 10.23 -10.20 -1.09
C GLU A 88 11.60 -10.58 -0.55
N GLN A 89 12.49 -11.12 -1.39
CA GLN A 89 13.87 -11.39 -0.96
C GLN A 89 14.67 -10.11 -0.71
N LEU A 90 14.46 -9.07 -1.54
CA LEU A 90 15.20 -7.81 -1.44
C LEU A 90 14.71 -6.90 -0.30
N PHE A 91 13.41 -6.87 -0.05
CA PHE A 91 12.79 -5.88 0.84
C PHE A 91 11.97 -6.49 1.97
N HIS A 92 11.91 -7.83 2.07
CA HIS A 92 11.10 -8.54 3.06
C HIS A 92 9.62 -8.12 3.05
N ALA A 93 9.15 -7.70 1.87
CA ALA A 93 7.81 -7.19 1.64
C ALA A 93 7.24 -7.68 0.31
N ARG A 94 5.91 -7.81 0.24
CA ARG A 94 5.14 -8.15 -0.96
C ARG A 94 4.17 -7.03 -1.28
N TRP A 95 4.29 -6.44 -2.46
CA TRP A 95 3.53 -5.25 -2.87
C TRP A 95 2.06 -5.53 -3.19
N TRP A 96 1.77 -6.77 -3.55
CA TRP A 96 0.43 -7.27 -3.80
C TRP A 96 0.25 -8.65 -3.17
N ASP A 97 -1.01 -8.98 -2.92
CA ASP A 97 -1.40 -10.29 -2.39
C ASP A 97 -2.76 -10.71 -2.97
N TYR A 98 -2.75 -11.88 -3.60
CA TYR A 98 -3.90 -12.56 -4.18
C TYR A 98 -4.37 -13.78 -3.38
N SER A 99 -3.94 -13.93 -2.12
CA SER A 99 -4.34 -15.06 -1.26
C SER A 99 -5.87 -15.24 -1.15
N HIS A 100 -6.65 -14.18 -1.35
CA HIS A 100 -8.11 -14.22 -1.32
C HIS A 100 -8.77 -14.66 -2.63
N PHE A 101 -8.00 -14.82 -3.71
CA PHE A 101 -8.51 -15.27 -5.02
C PHE A 101 -8.41 -16.78 -5.16
N ARG A 102 -9.35 -17.38 -5.90
CA ARG A 102 -9.29 -18.80 -6.25
C ARG A 102 -8.16 -19.06 -7.25
N PHE A 103 -7.59 -20.26 -7.17
CA PHE A 103 -6.44 -20.69 -8.00
C PHE A 103 -5.26 -19.71 -7.91
N ASN A 104 -4.96 -19.24 -6.69
CA ASN A 104 -3.76 -18.47 -6.41
C ASN A 104 -2.56 -19.39 -6.13
N LEU A 105 -1.36 -18.92 -6.44
CA LEU A 105 -0.12 -19.61 -6.11
C LEU A 105 0.67 -18.75 -5.11
N ASN A 106 0.74 -19.21 -3.86
CA ASN A 106 1.40 -18.52 -2.73
C ASN A 106 0.93 -17.06 -2.53
N GLY A 107 -0.27 -16.72 -3.01
CA GLY A 107 -0.78 -15.34 -3.05
C GLY A 107 -0.02 -14.39 -4.00
N ARG A 108 0.90 -14.88 -4.84
CA ARG A 108 1.71 -14.01 -5.74
C ARG A 108 1.06 -13.75 -7.09
N ILE A 109 0.39 -14.77 -7.61
CA ILE A 109 -0.36 -14.75 -8.87
C ILE A 109 -1.70 -15.45 -8.66
N CYS A 110 -2.66 -15.20 -9.54
CA CYS A 110 -3.92 -15.92 -9.56
C CYS A 110 -4.41 -16.14 -11.00
N LEU A 111 -5.24 -17.17 -11.21
CA LEU A 111 -5.76 -17.50 -12.53
C LEU A 111 -6.53 -16.33 -13.18
N LEU A 112 -7.31 -15.58 -12.40
CA LEU A 112 -8.03 -14.42 -12.91
C LEU A 112 -7.07 -13.37 -13.49
N GLY A 113 -6.00 -13.05 -12.75
CA GLY A 113 -4.96 -12.14 -13.22
C GLY A 113 -4.26 -12.68 -14.47
N ALA A 114 -3.91 -13.96 -14.47
CA ALA A 114 -3.29 -14.62 -15.60
C ALA A 114 -4.13 -14.49 -16.89
N VAL A 115 -5.45 -14.74 -16.80
CA VAL A 115 -6.37 -14.58 -17.94
C VAL A 115 -6.44 -13.14 -18.42
N VAL A 116 -6.55 -12.17 -17.50
CA VAL A 116 -6.56 -10.74 -17.85
C VAL A 116 -5.26 -10.35 -18.58
N PHE A 117 -4.10 -10.80 -18.08
CA PHE A 117 -2.81 -10.56 -18.74
C PHE A 117 -2.66 -11.30 -20.07
N GLY A 118 -3.26 -12.48 -20.20
CA GLY A 118 -3.34 -13.19 -21.49
C GLY A 118 -4.08 -12.38 -22.54
N ILE A 119 -5.26 -11.84 -22.21
CA ILE A 119 -6.04 -10.97 -23.11
C ILE A 119 -5.27 -9.69 -23.41
N ALA A 120 -4.70 -9.06 -22.38
CA ALA A 120 -3.91 -7.84 -22.55
C ALA A 120 -2.69 -8.08 -23.45
N GLY A 121 -2.02 -9.23 -23.32
CA GLY A 121 -0.90 -9.61 -24.17
C GLY A 121 -1.28 -9.72 -25.64
N VAL A 122 -2.45 -10.32 -25.95
CA VAL A 122 -2.98 -10.35 -27.33
C VAL A 122 -3.22 -8.93 -27.85
N ILE A 123 -3.92 -8.10 -27.09
CA ILE A 123 -4.23 -6.72 -27.48
C ILE A 123 -2.93 -5.91 -27.68
N ILE A 124 -1.96 -6.07 -26.78
CA ILE A 124 -0.70 -5.34 -26.86
C ILE A 124 0.08 -5.75 -28.10
N VAL A 125 0.26 -7.04 -28.35
CA VAL A 125 1.12 -7.52 -29.44
C VAL A 125 0.44 -7.33 -30.81
N ASP A 126 -0.85 -7.67 -30.96
CA ASP A 126 -1.52 -7.65 -32.26
C ASP A 126 -2.09 -6.28 -32.63
N VAL A 127 -2.41 -5.41 -31.65
CA VAL A 127 -3.13 -4.15 -31.90
C VAL A 127 -2.32 -2.93 -31.51
N ILE A 128 -1.83 -2.87 -30.28
CA ILE A 128 -1.17 -1.65 -29.76
C ILE A 128 0.25 -1.51 -30.31
N GLN A 129 1.02 -2.60 -30.30
CA GLN A 129 2.43 -2.57 -30.69
C GLN A 129 2.65 -2.11 -32.13
N PRO A 130 1.88 -2.55 -33.15
CA PRO A 130 2.04 -2.04 -34.52
C PRO A 130 1.85 -0.52 -34.60
N VAL A 131 0.90 0.04 -33.84
CA VAL A 131 0.65 1.49 -33.78
C VAL A 131 1.82 2.20 -33.09
N VAL A 132 2.26 1.68 -31.94
CA VAL A 132 3.40 2.25 -31.19
C VAL A 132 4.67 2.23 -32.03
N GLU A 133 4.94 1.13 -32.74
CA GLU A 133 6.09 0.98 -33.63
C GLU A 133 6.04 2.01 -34.76
N GLN A 134 4.90 2.17 -35.44
CA GLN A 134 4.72 3.19 -36.48
C GLN A 134 4.97 4.60 -35.94
N MET A 135 4.39 4.94 -34.79
CA MET A 135 4.60 6.25 -34.15
C MET A 135 6.07 6.48 -33.79
N THR A 136 6.74 5.45 -33.28
CA THR A 136 8.15 5.56 -32.88
C THR A 136 9.06 5.72 -34.11
N MET A 137 8.74 5.06 -35.23
CA MET A 137 9.48 5.19 -36.49
C MET A 137 9.31 6.57 -37.16
N MET A 138 8.25 7.31 -36.85
CA MET A 138 8.07 8.68 -37.34
C MET A 138 8.97 9.71 -36.63
N VAL A 139 9.59 9.34 -35.50
CA VAL A 139 10.42 10.25 -34.71
C VAL A 139 11.84 10.32 -35.31
N PRO A 140 12.40 11.52 -35.52
CA PRO A 140 13.79 11.67 -35.96
C PRO A 140 14.78 10.99 -35.00
N LEU A 141 15.76 10.26 -35.56
CA LEU A 141 16.76 9.50 -34.78
C LEU A 141 17.48 10.33 -33.71
N ARG A 142 17.79 11.60 -33.99
CA ARG A 142 18.42 12.51 -33.02
C ARG A 142 17.57 12.68 -31.75
N ILE A 143 16.25 12.74 -31.90
CA ILE A 143 15.31 12.88 -30.79
C ILE A 143 15.24 11.56 -30.01
N ILE A 144 15.21 10.41 -30.70
CA ILE A 144 15.24 9.08 -30.06
C ILE A 144 16.47 8.94 -29.16
N HIS A 145 17.68 9.20 -29.68
CA HIS A 145 18.92 9.10 -28.90
C HIS A 145 18.89 10.02 -27.66
N MET A 146 18.43 11.26 -27.82
CA MET A 146 18.32 12.22 -26.73
C MET A 146 17.29 11.78 -25.68
N MET A 147 16.11 11.32 -26.12
CA MET A 147 15.06 10.81 -25.23
C MET A 147 15.55 9.60 -24.45
N CYS A 148 16.20 8.63 -25.12
CA CYS A 148 16.77 7.45 -24.47
C CYS A 148 17.78 7.84 -23.38
N ALA A 149 18.72 8.73 -23.71
CA ALA A 149 19.73 9.17 -22.76
C ALA A 149 19.12 9.87 -21.53
N VAL A 150 18.20 10.82 -21.75
CA VAL A 150 17.56 11.57 -20.66
C VAL A 150 16.70 10.65 -19.79
N LEU A 151 15.83 9.84 -20.41
CA LEU A 151 14.95 8.92 -19.68
C LEU A 151 15.74 7.86 -18.91
N LEU A 152 16.83 7.35 -19.46
CA LEU A 152 17.70 6.39 -18.78
C LEU A 152 18.29 6.99 -17.51
N VAL A 153 18.85 8.21 -17.59
CA VAL A 153 19.41 8.90 -16.42
C VAL A 153 18.33 9.13 -15.36
N LEU A 154 17.14 9.60 -15.76
CA LEU A 154 16.03 9.83 -14.84
C LEU A 154 15.59 8.54 -14.13
N ILE A 155 15.44 7.44 -14.88
CA ILE A 155 15.03 6.14 -14.33
C ILE A 155 16.11 5.58 -13.40
N ILE A 156 17.39 5.74 -13.73
CA ILE A 156 18.49 5.31 -12.85
C ILE A 156 18.45 6.08 -11.53
N ILE A 157 18.38 7.42 -11.57
CA ILE A 157 18.31 8.26 -10.38
C ILE A 157 17.10 7.88 -9.52
N ASP A 158 15.93 7.75 -10.15
CA ASP A 158 14.70 7.40 -9.44
C ASP A 158 14.76 6.00 -8.82
N THR A 159 15.34 5.04 -9.54
CA THR A 159 15.55 3.68 -9.03
C THR A 159 16.47 3.70 -7.82
N ILE A 160 17.59 4.42 -7.87
CA ILE A 160 18.53 4.55 -6.74
C ILE A 160 17.82 5.17 -5.54
N VAL A 161 17.14 6.30 -5.71
CA VAL A 161 16.40 6.97 -4.64
C VAL A 161 15.31 6.06 -4.06
N THR A 162 14.61 5.33 -4.92
CA THR A 162 13.54 4.42 -4.52
C THR A 162 14.07 3.23 -3.71
N VAL A 163 15.12 2.57 -4.19
CA VAL A 163 15.72 1.40 -3.53
C VAL A 163 16.38 1.80 -2.21
N CYS A 164 17.22 2.83 -2.21
CA CYS A 164 17.85 3.32 -0.97
C CYS A 164 16.81 3.81 0.05
N GLY A 165 15.71 4.40 -0.41
CA GLY A 165 14.65 4.88 0.48
C GLY A 165 13.84 3.76 1.15
N ILE A 166 13.79 2.55 0.54
CA ILE A 166 12.97 1.45 1.05
C ILE A 166 13.77 0.30 1.68
N VAL A 167 15.09 0.25 1.51
CA VAL A 167 15.91 -0.86 2.01
C VAL A 167 15.76 -1.10 3.52
N ASP A 168 15.62 -0.04 4.32
CA ASP A 168 15.46 -0.12 5.78
C ASP A 168 13.99 -0.17 6.24
N PHE A 169 13.05 -0.51 5.35
CA PHE A 169 11.62 -0.47 5.67
C PHE A 169 11.21 -1.36 6.84
N GLU A 170 11.79 -2.56 6.94
CA GLU A 170 11.52 -3.47 8.05
C GLU A 170 12.00 -2.89 9.39
N GLN A 171 13.22 -2.33 9.43
CA GLN A 171 13.76 -1.69 10.63
C GLN A 171 12.91 -0.49 11.06
N SER A 172 12.41 0.29 10.10
CA SER A 172 11.47 1.38 10.38
C SER A 172 10.17 0.85 11.00
N LEU A 173 9.64 -0.29 10.54
CA LEU A 173 8.47 -0.93 11.16
C LEU A 173 8.76 -1.41 12.58
N GLU A 174 9.95 -1.94 12.86
CA GLU A 174 10.33 -2.34 14.22
C GLU A 174 10.45 -1.14 15.17
N ARG A 175 11.13 -0.08 14.73
CA ARG A 175 11.23 1.17 15.50
C ARG A 175 9.85 1.76 15.78
N PHE A 176 8.97 1.74 14.78
CA PHE A 176 7.60 2.20 14.93
C PHE A 176 6.83 1.33 15.94
N LYS A 177 6.99 0.00 15.92
CA LYS A 177 6.37 -0.91 16.90
C LYS A 177 6.78 -0.55 18.33
N VAL A 178 8.06 -0.31 18.57
CA VAL A 178 8.59 0.06 19.90
C VAL A 178 8.05 1.41 20.36
N VAL A 179 8.00 2.39 19.46
CA VAL A 179 7.47 3.73 19.78
C VAL A 179 5.96 3.66 20.05
N ALA A 180 5.21 2.93 19.21
CA ALA A 180 3.78 2.75 19.38
C ALA A 180 3.42 2.01 20.67
N SER A 181 4.17 0.98 21.06
CA SER A 181 3.93 0.25 22.31
C SER A 181 4.14 1.14 23.53
N ARG A 182 5.21 1.96 23.55
CA ARG A 182 5.46 2.93 24.64
C ARG A 182 4.31 3.92 24.82
N TYR A 183 3.72 4.39 23.73
CA TYR A 183 2.54 5.25 23.82
C TYR A 183 1.31 4.50 24.32
N GLY A 184 1.10 3.25 23.88
CA GLY A 184 0.03 2.40 24.38
C GLY A 184 0.14 2.14 25.90
N ASP A 185 1.34 1.87 26.39
CA ASP A 185 1.60 1.62 27.81
C ASP A 185 1.41 2.88 28.65
N ALA A 186 1.99 4.02 28.24
CA ALA A 186 1.81 5.31 28.93
C ALA A 186 0.34 5.75 28.97
N MET A 187 -0.43 5.40 27.94
CA MET A 187 -1.85 5.64 27.89
C MET A 187 -2.60 4.71 28.86
N ARG A 188 -2.30 3.41 28.84
CA ARG A 188 -2.91 2.45 29.75
C ARG A 188 -2.69 2.82 31.21
N GLU A 189 -1.50 3.31 31.56
CA GLU A 189 -1.18 3.85 32.89
C GLU A 189 -2.11 5.01 33.26
N LYS A 190 -2.19 6.06 32.41
CA LYS A 190 -3.11 7.20 32.62
C LYS A 190 -4.57 6.80 32.77
N VAL A 191 -5.05 5.82 31.99
CA VAL A 191 -6.42 5.31 32.14
C VAL A 191 -6.59 4.58 33.46
N THR A 192 -5.61 3.77 33.85
CA THR A 192 -5.64 3.02 35.11
C THR A 192 -5.67 3.99 36.29
N ASP A 193 -4.89 5.07 36.26
CA ASP A 193 -4.89 6.14 37.27
C ASP A 193 -6.22 6.91 37.32
N ALA A 194 -6.82 7.19 36.17
CA ALA A 194 -8.12 7.85 36.12
C ALA A 194 -9.24 6.96 36.67
N VAL A 195 -9.21 5.66 36.35
CA VAL A 195 -10.20 4.68 36.83
C VAL A 195 -10.02 4.41 38.32
N SER A 196 -8.79 4.30 38.82
CA SER A 196 -8.53 4.13 40.25
C SER A 196 -9.00 5.36 41.03
N GLY A 197 -8.70 6.58 40.57
CA GLY A 197 -9.20 7.81 41.19
C GLY A 197 -10.73 7.92 41.16
N ALA A 198 -11.38 7.45 40.10
CA ALA A 198 -12.83 7.38 40.04
C ALA A 198 -13.40 6.32 41.01
N ALA A 199 -12.77 5.15 41.13
CA ALA A 199 -13.17 4.07 42.03
C ALA A 199 -13.00 4.47 43.51
N GLU A 200 -11.92 5.16 43.87
CA GLU A 200 -11.70 5.71 45.21
C GLU A 200 -12.78 6.73 45.59
N MET A 201 -13.17 7.62 44.67
CA MET A 201 -14.29 8.54 44.88
C MET A 201 -15.64 7.83 44.96
N ALA A 202 -15.83 6.72 44.23
CA ALA A 202 -17.04 5.92 44.23
C ALA A 202 -17.19 5.05 45.51
N ASN A 203 -16.09 4.67 46.17
CA ASN A 203 -16.13 3.99 47.46
C ASN A 203 -16.77 4.84 48.58
N GLY A 204 -17.00 6.14 48.35
CA GLY A 204 -17.82 7.00 49.22
C GLY A 204 -19.33 6.94 48.93
N VAL A 205 -19.77 6.34 47.81
CA VAL A 205 -21.17 6.27 47.38
C VAL A 205 -21.48 4.89 46.79
N VAL A 206 -21.95 4.00 47.66
CA VAL A 206 -22.66 2.72 47.39
C VAL A 206 -21.82 1.57 46.81
N GLY A 207 -21.95 0.39 47.44
CA GLY A 207 -21.11 -0.80 47.30
C GLY A 207 -21.27 -1.64 46.02
N ASP A 208 -21.23 -1.04 44.83
CA ASP A 208 -21.12 -1.80 43.57
C ASP A 208 -20.15 -1.14 42.56
N ALA A 209 -18.94 -0.84 43.04
CA ALA A 209 -17.87 -0.19 42.27
C ALA A 209 -17.46 -0.96 41.00
N ALA A 210 -17.59 -2.30 41.00
CA ALA A 210 -17.27 -3.15 39.87
C ALA A 210 -18.24 -2.97 38.69
N GLY A 211 -19.54 -2.78 38.97
CA GLY A 211 -20.57 -2.56 37.94
C GLY A 211 -20.44 -1.20 37.25
N ILE A 212 -20.04 -0.16 37.99
CA ILE A 212 -19.84 1.19 37.45
C ILE A 212 -18.60 1.22 36.53
N ALA A 213 -17.48 0.62 36.97
CA ALA A 213 -16.27 0.51 36.14
C ALA A 213 -16.54 -0.26 34.84
N SER A 214 -17.29 -1.36 34.91
CA SER A 214 -17.67 -2.16 33.73
C SER A 214 -18.55 -1.38 32.74
N ASN A 215 -19.53 -0.60 33.23
CA ASN A 215 -20.43 0.19 32.37
C ASN A 215 -19.77 1.43 31.75
N VAL A 216 -18.78 2.02 32.43
CA VAL A 216 -17.94 3.11 31.89
C VAL A 216 -17.05 2.59 30.76
N ILE A 217 -16.50 1.38 30.90
CA ILE A 217 -15.69 0.72 29.86
C ILE A 217 -16.57 0.33 28.66
N SER A 218 -17.82 -0.08 28.87
CA SER A 218 -18.71 -0.54 27.80
C SER A 218 -19.52 0.57 27.11
N GLY A 219 -19.48 1.81 27.60
CA GLY A 219 -20.13 2.96 26.96
C GLY A 219 -21.65 2.95 26.93
N ALA A 220 -22.27 2.22 27.85
CA ALA A 220 -23.71 2.08 27.91
C ALA A 220 -24.36 3.30 28.61
N SER A 221 -24.38 4.45 27.95
CA SER A 221 -25.01 5.69 28.46
C SER A 221 -26.50 5.50 28.82
N ASP A 222 -27.20 4.61 28.11
CA ASP A 222 -28.65 4.40 28.27
C ASP A 222 -29.05 3.70 29.58
N LYS A 223 -28.09 3.09 30.29
CA LYS A 223 -28.34 2.44 31.59
C LYS A 223 -28.10 3.34 32.80
N PHE A 224 -27.68 4.60 32.60
CA PHE A 224 -27.37 5.54 33.67
C PHE A 224 -28.58 6.34 34.19
N GLY A 225 -29.78 6.16 33.63
CA GLY A 225 -30.98 6.97 33.92
C GLY A 225 -31.48 6.96 35.39
N GLY A 226 -30.93 6.11 36.25
CA GLY A 226 -31.24 6.06 37.70
C GLY A 226 -30.12 6.56 38.63
N MET A 227 -28.99 7.03 38.09
CA MET A 227 -27.84 7.48 38.90
C MET A 227 -27.95 8.96 39.31
N PRO A 228 -27.40 9.36 40.47
CA PRO A 228 -27.34 10.76 40.88
C PRO A 228 -26.68 11.64 39.80
N SER A 229 -27.17 12.88 39.62
CA SER A 229 -26.70 13.81 38.58
C SER A 229 -25.18 14.02 38.60
N ALA A 230 -24.56 14.05 39.78
CA ALA A 230 -23.11 14.17 39.94
C ALA A 230 -22.32 12.97 39.37
N VAL A 231 -22.90 11.77 39.42
CA VAL A 231 -22.29 10.55 38.84
C VAL A 231 -22.48 10.56 37.33
N SER A 232 -23.68 10.92 36.83
CA SER A 232 -23.93 11.03 35.39
C SER A 232 -23.05 12.08 34.72
N GLN A 233 -22.78 13.21 35.39
CA GLN A 233 -21.90 14.26 34.88
C GLN A 233 -20.44 13.80 34.82
N LYS A 234 -19.90 13.20 35.90
CA LYS A 234 -18.52 12.67 35.91
C LYS A 234 -18.31 11.49 34.93
N VAL A 235 -19.35 10.68 34.70
CA VAL A 235 -19.33 9.61 33.68
C VAL A 235 -19.31 10.21 32.28
N GLY A 236 -20.10 11.26 32.03
CA GLY A 236 -20.04 12.05 30.80
C GLY A 236 -18.65 12.66 30.57
N ASP A 237 -18.06 13.27 31.60
CA ASP A 237 -16.72 13.87 31.55
C ASP A 237 -15.62 12.82 31.34
N SER A 238 -15.74 11.63 31.96
CA SER A 238 -14.81 10.52 31.77
C SER A 238 -14.91 9.92 30.36
N TRP A 239 -16.12 9.87 29.79
CA TRP A 239 -16.36 9.43 28.42
C TRP A 239 -15.83 10.43 27.39
N GLN A 240 -16.06 11.73 27.63
CA GLN A 240 -15.50 12.83 26.84
C GLN A 240 -13.97 12.79 26.88
N ASN A 241 -13.39 12.66 28.08
CA ASN A 241 -11.96 12.45 28.28
C ASN A 241 -11.46 11.22 27.53
N GLY A 242 -12.18 10.10 27.57
CA GLY A 242 -11.82 8.88 26.81
C GLY A 242 -11.79 9.09 25.30
N LYS A 243 -12.73 9.88 24.75
CA LYS A 243 -12.74 10.25 23.33
C LYS A 243 -11.58 11.17 22.95
N ASP A 244 -11.33 12.20 23.75
CA ASP A 244 -10.24 13.16 23.53
C ASP A 244 -8.89 12.48 23.63
N MET A 245 -8.77 11.56 24.58
CA MET A 245 -7.60 10.74 24.81
C MET A 245 -7.35 9.73 23.67
N SER A 246 -8.43 9.15 23.12
CA SER A 246 -8.34 8.34 21.90
C SER A 246 -7.88 9.16 20.70
N ALA A 247 -8.33 10.42 20.58
CA ALA A 247 -7.86 11.32 19.53
C ALA A 247 -6.37 11.71 19.73
N GLU A 248 -5.95 12.00 20.96
CA GLU A 248 -4.56 12.29 21.32
C GLU A 248 -3.65 11.11 20.98
N LEU A 249 -4.04 9.88 21.34
CA LEU A 249 -3.28 8.67 21.01
C LEU A 249 -3.08 8.54 19.50
N MET A 250 -4.14 8.75 18.71
CA MET A 250 -4.09 8.64 17.25
C MET A 250 -3.17 9.70 16.63
N LEU A 251 -3.20 10.93 17.14
CA LEU A 251 -2.28 11.99 16.71
C LEU A 251 -0.84 11.65 17.04
N ARG A 252 -0.56 11.16 18.26
CA ARG A 252 0.79 10.73 18.65
C ARG A 252 1.29 9.55 17.82
N ILE A 253 0.42 8.59 17.46
CA ILE A 253 0.77 7.50 16.55
C ILE A 253 1.10 8.03 15.16
N LYS A 254 0.36 9.03 14.67
CA LYS A 254 0.69 9.71 13.41
C LYS A 254 2.04 10.40 13.49
N ASP A 255 2.32 11.14 14.57
CA ASP A 255 3.61 11.82 14.77
C ASP A 255 4.78 10.81 14.90
N ALA A 256 4.52 9.66 15.53
CA ALA A 256 5.47 8.54 15.58
C ALA A 256 5.75 7.97 14.18
N ALA A 257 4.70 7.75 13.38
CA ALA A 257 4.87 7.33 12.00
C ALA A 257 5.63 8.40 11.19
N ASP A 258 5.35 9.67 11.45
CA ASP A 258 5.97 10.81 10.78
C ASP A 258 7.40 11.11 11.24
N SER A 259 7.85 10.56 12.36
CA SER A 259 9.25 10.63 12.80
C SER A 259 10.06 9.39 12.41
N VAL A 260 9.42 8.22 12.33
CA VAL A 260 10.11 6.96 12.04
C VAL A 260 10.22 6.65 10.55
N PHE A 261 9.16 6.89 9.78
CA PHE A 261 9.16 6.57 8.35
C PHE A 261 9.64 7.73 7.52
N ASN A 262 10.56 7.49 6.59
CA ASN A 262 10.94 8.51 5.61
C ASN A 262 9.82 8.73 4.58
N ARG A 263 9.96 9.78 3.76
CA ARG A 263 8.97 10.13 2.72
C ARG A 263 8.70 8.98 1.75
N GLN A 264 9.72 8.18 1.42
CA GLN A 264 9.62 7.08 0.47
C GLN A 264 8.81 5.91 1.02
N GLN A 265 9.07 5.53 2.26
CA GLN A 265 8.37 4.46 2.95
C GLN A 265 6.88 4.82 3.14
N ARG A 266 6.57 6.06 3.53
CA ARG A 266 5.17 6.53 3.64
C ARG A 266 4.45 6.48 2.29
N ARG A 267 5.11 6.93 1.22
CA ARG A 267 4.59 6.82 -0.14
C ARG A 267 4.27 5.37 -0.48
N MET A 268 5.22 4.46 -0.27
CA MET A 268 5.04 3.03 -0.53
C MET A 268 3.86 2.42 0.26
N ILE A 269 3.72 2.75 1.55
CA ILE A 269 2.58 2.29 2.37
C ILE A 269 1.25 2.77 1.77
N ALA A 270 1.18 4.02 1.30
CA ALA A 270 -0.03 4.63 0.75
C ALA A 270 -0.36 4.13 -0.68
N SER A 271 0.67 3.89 -1.48
CA SER A 271 0.61 3.40 -2.86
C SER A 271 0.20 1.94 -2.97
N PHE A 272 0.54 1.12 -1.97
CA PHE A 272 0.28 -0.32 -2.00
C PHE A 272 -0.64 -0.79 -0.88
N PRO A 273 -1.98 -0.61 -0.97
CA PRO A 273 -2.93 -0.96 0.10
C PRO A 273 -2.84 -2.41 0.58
N ARG A 274 -2.46 -3.33 -0.32
CA ARG A 274 -2.26 -4.76 -0.04
C ARG A 274 -0.80 -5.15 0.21
N LEU A 275 0.08 -4.19 0.50
CA LEU A 275 1.46 -4.46 0.92
C LEU A 275 1.43 -5.34 2.17
N LYS A 276 2.18 -6.44 2.14
CA LYS A 276 2.44 -7.31 3.29
C LYS A 276 3.92 -7.33 3.58
N THR A 277 4.31 -7.43 4.85
CA THR A 277 5.70 -7.69 5.25
C THR A 277 5.82 -9.09 5.82
N THR A 278 7.01 -9.69 5.76
CA THR A 278 7.21 -11.06 6.25
C THR A 278 7.21 -11.16 7.76
N ARG A 279 7.77 -10.15 8.45
CA ARG A 279 7.95 -10.18 9.92
C ARG A 279 6.99 -9.27 10.68
N ASN A 280 6.77 -8.05 10.20
CA ASN A 280 6.05 -7.00 10.94
C ASN A 280 4.69 -6.64 10.32
N ASN A 281 3.96 -7.64 9.80
CA ASN A 281 2.72 -7.40 9.06
C ASN A 281 1.60 -6.84 9.94
N GLU A 282 1.49 -7.31 11.18
CA GLU A 282 0.49 -6.82 12.15
C GLU A 282 0.70 -5.33 12.44
N THR A 283 1.95 -4.92 12.68
CA THR A 283 2.33 -3.52 12.90
C THR A 283 1.95 -2.65 11.69
N LEU A 284 2.21 -3.13 10.48
CA LEU A 284 1.85 -2.42 9.24
C LEU A 284 0.33 -2.26 9.10
N GLN A 285 -0.45 -3.29 9.44
CA GLN A 285 -1.91 -3.23 9.41
C GLN A 285 -2.45 -2.24 10.45
N GLN A 286 -1.95 -2.30 11.68
CA GLN A 286 -2.32 -1.35 12.74
C GLN A 286 -2.03 0.11 12.35
N LEU A 287 -0.86 0.36 11.75
CA LEU A 287 -0.50 1.68 11.23
C LEU A 287 -1.51 2.17 10.20
N ARG A 288 -1.87 1.30 9.23
CA ARG A 288 -2.85 1.65 8.18
C ARG A 288 -4.22 1.97 8.73
N GLU A 289 -4.74 1.11 9.60
CA GLU A 289 -6.04 1.34 10.22
C GLU A 289 -6.08 2.66 10.99
N THR A 290 -4.99 2.98 11.68
CA THR A 290 -4.84 4.25 12.41
C THR A 290 -4.87 5.44 11.45
N LEU A 291 -4.09 5.39 10.36
CA LEU A 291 -4.05 6.46 9.35
C LEU A 291 -5.40 6.62 8.64
N GLU A 292 -6.10 5.54 8.31
CA GLU A 292 -7.43 5.58 7.68
C GLU A 292 -8.49 6.20 8.60
N ARG A 293 -8.49 5.85 9.89
CA ARG A 293 -9.40 6.44 10.88
C ARG A 293 -9.15 7.95 11.04
N LEU A 294 -7.90 8.39 11.03
CA LEU A 294 -7.55 9.81 11.04
C LEU A 294 -8.06 10.52 9.79
N TYR A 295 -7.89 9.90 8.62
CA TYR A 295 -8.40 10.46 7.36
C TYR A 295 -9.93 10.59 7.34
N ARG A 296 -10.66 9.61 7.88
CA ARG A 296 -12.13 9.65 7.96
C ARG A 296 -12.66 10.70 8.95
N ARG A 297 -11.95 10.97 10.05
CA ARG A 297 -12.34 11.99 11.05
C ARG A 297 -12.05 13.43 10.61
N GLY A 298 -11.14 13.63 9.65
CA GLY A 298 -10.79 14.95 9.12
C GLY A 298 -11.71 15.45 7.99
N ARG A 299 -12.74 14.67 7.61
CA ARG A 299 -13.84 15.10 6.73
C ARG A 299 -15.07 15.35 7.57
#